data_AF-A0A7X7AK15-F1
#
_entry.id   AF-A0A7X7AK15-F1
#
_cell.length_a   1.000
_cell.length_b   1.000
_cell.length_c   1.000
_cell.angle_alpha   90.00
_cell.angle_beta   90.00
_cell.angle_gamma   90.00
#
_symmetry.space_group_name_H-M   'P 1'
#
loop_
_entity.id
_entity.type
_entity.pdbx_description
1 polymer ?
#
loop_
_entity_poly.entity_id
_entity_poly.type
_entity_poly.pdbx_seq_one_letter_code
_entity_poly.pdbx_strand_id
1 'polypeptide(L)'
;MIENLTDLIGITIECRFKEDEQKIYELLKSQFDVINGAYSKAKNDELIYMNFAMEQPQVQSKGFDIYRIDGYYELEGVRTNFELQIRSLINTFWSGIEHEVIYKNNNYIMFDSFLKELLISVKGNLDIIDSQLTQIYSEMKHKDNESIGMDGTNFKAFLSKEVNNMFAQKLKEASHIDLDIKKISALIGHYLYLEDFVTSDHPQLVMLSMFEKIDLIAKMEMDFTKAIYFKDDFEYRNEFERIFGNYCYRVINSDFDWHVLFVMLFVLRDDETSHKFYNFIQFIQNLILEPRWFESITNEISDGLELTDLQARIYTLVGQSIVKQNSVEAIYEENLYNIMVNVRQALEDLASKAKHKIDIDIEDFYLKLEALI
;
A
#
# COMPACT_ATOMS: atom_id res chain seq x y z
N MET A 1 -13.65 -39.24 28.73
CA MET A 1 -12.20 -39.40 28.43
C MET A 1 -11.69 -38.31 27.49
N ILE A 2 -12.51 -37.77 26.57
CA ILE A 2 -12.19 -36.58 25.75
C ILE A 2 -12.33 -35.26 26.54
N GLU A 3 -13.23 -35.19 27.52
CA GLU A 3 -13.53 -33.98 28.31
C GLU A 3 -12.38 -33.43 29.17
N ASN A 4 -11.30 -34.21 29.38
CA ASN A 4 -10.14 -33.81 30.19
C ASN A 4 -8.98 -33.25 29.34
N LEU A 5 -9.12 -33.19 28.01
CA LEU A 5 -8.14 -32.54 27.14
C LEU A 5 -8.50 -31.06 27.05
N THR A 6 -7.59 -30.20 27.52
CA THR A 6 -7.72 -28.73 27.43
C THR A 6 -7.58 -28.23 25.99
N ASP A 7 -6.89 -28.99 25.14
CA ASP A 7 -6.41 -28.52 23.82
C ASP A 7 -7.07 -29.30 22.67
N LEU A 8 -8.39 -29.51 22.73
CA LEU A 8 -9.13 -30.14 21.61
C LEU A 8 -9.06 -29.30 20.34
N ILE A 9 -9.09 -27.98 20.50
CA ILE A 9 -8.94 -27.00 19.44
C ILE A 9 -7.82 -26.04 19.85
N GLY A 10 -6.79 -25.91 19.03
CA GLY A 10 -5.72 -24.93 19.22
C GLY A 10 -5.93 -23.72 18.32
N ILE A 11 -5.95 -22.53 18.91
CA ILE A 11 -6.08 -21.25 18.20
C ILE A 11 -4.81 -20.46 18.47
N THR A 12 -4.24 -19.84 17.45
CA THR A 12 -3.05 -18.98 17.59
C THR A 12 -3.33 -17.62 16.96
N ILE A 13 -3.12 -16.55 17.74
CA ILE A 13 -3.08 -15.17 17.26
C ILE A 13 -1.61 -14.80 17.06
N GLU A 14 -1.25 -14.50 15.82
CA GLU A 14 0.10 -14.07 15.48
C GLU A 14 0.20 -12.55 15.41
N CYS A 15 1.25 -11.99 16.01
CA CYS A 15 1.54 -10.57 16.02
C CYS A 15 2.97 -10.29 15.57
N ARG A 16 3.27 -9.03 15.27
CA ARG A 16 4.57 -8.67 14.68
C ARG A 16 5.68 -8.69 15.72
N PHE A 17 5.48 -7.98 16.82
CA PHE A 17 6.49 -7.78 17.86
C PHE A 17 6.10 -8.43 19.17
N LYS A 18 7.10 -8.79 19.98
CA LYS A 18 6.87 -9.42 21.29
C LYS A 18 6.08 -8.52 22.25
N GLU A 19 6.29 -7.21 22.19
CA GLU A 19 5.53 -6.24 23.01
C GLU A 19 4.03 -6.21 22.71
N ASP A 20 3.61 -6.63 21.51
CA ASP A 20 2.20 -6.65 21.12
C ASP A 20 1.45 -7.84 21.72
N GLU A 21 2.15 -8.92 22.11
CA GLU A 21 1.53 -10.08 22.75
C GLU A 21 0.78 -9.67 24.04
N GLN A 22 1.41 -8.84 24.87
CA GLN A 22 0.79 -8.30 26.08
C GLN A 22 -0.42 -7.40 25.75
N LYS A 23 -0.26 -6.49 24.79
CA LYS A 23 -1.33 -5.55 24.40
C LYS A 23 -2.56 -6.29 23.89
N ILE A 24 -2.37 -7.32 23.08
CA ILE A 24 -3.44 -8.18 22.56
C ILE A 24 -4.09 -8.95 23.70
N TYR A 25 -3.31 -9.50 24.64
CA TYR A 25 -3.84 -10.18 25.81
C TYR A 25 -4.74 -9.27 26.65
N GLU A 26 -4.29 -8.04 26.94
CA GLU A 26 -5.06 -7.05 27.70
C GLU A 26 -6.34 -6.64 26.96
N LEU A 27 -6.24 -6.39 25.65
CA LEU A 27 -7.39 -6.07 24.81
C LEU A 27 -8.41 -7.22 24.81
N LEU A 28 -7.95 -8.45 24.62
CA LEU A 28 -8.81 -9.64 24.65
C LEU A 28 -9.49 -9.77 26.01
N LYS A 29 -8.74 -9.68 27.11
CA LYS A 29 -9.27 -9.74 28.47
C LYS A 29 -10.35 -8.68 28.71
N SER A 30 -10.22 -7.49 28.13
CA SER A 30 -11.23 -6.41 28.25
C SER A 30 -12.59 -6.75 27.62
N GLN A 31 -12.64 -7.73 26.71
CA GLN A 31 -13.87 -8.17 26.03
C GLN A 31 -14.65 -9.24 26.80
N PHE A 32 -14.18 -9.60 27.99
CA PHE A 32 -14.80 -10.62 28.84
C PHE A 32 -15.20 -10.03 30.19
N ASP A 33 -16.36 -10.45 30.68
CA ASP A 33 -16.82 -10.12 32.03
C ASP A 33 -16.46 -11.26 32.98
N VAL A 34 -15.92 -10.89 34.14
CA VAL A 34 -15.58 -11.85 35.20
C VAL A 34 -16.87 -12.42 35.77
N ILE A 35 -17.00 -13.74 35.69
CA ILE A 35 -18.08 -14.49 36.36
C ILE A 35 -17.52 -15.14 37.63
N ASN A 36 -18.40 -15.60 38.53
CA ASN A 36 -17.97 -16.29 39.75
C ASN A 36 -17.17 -17.56 39.40
N GLY A 37 -15.87 -17.57 39.72
CA GLY A 37 -14.97 -18.69 39.46
C GLY A 37 -13.67 -18.25 38.77
N ALA A 38 -13.01 -19.19 38.08
CA ALA A 38 -11.76 -18.93 37.35
C ALA A 38 -11.97 -18.45 35.91
N TYR A 39 -13.14 -18.70 35.32
CA TYR A 39 -13.45 -18.35 33.93
C TYR A 39 -14.18 -17.01 33.84
N SER A 40 -14.05 -16.33 32.72
CA SER A 40 -14.76 -15.10 32.34
C SER A 40 -15.60 -15.38 31.09
N LYS A 41 -16.74 -14.70 30.93
CA LYS A 41 -17.69 -14.89 29.82
C LYS A 41 -17.51 -13.78 28.79
N ALA A 42 -17.52 -14.11 27.50
CA ALA A 42 -17.40 -13.09 26.45
C ALA A 42 -18.62 -12.15 26.44
N LYS A 43 -18.38 -10.86 26.20
CA LYS A 43 -19.44 -9.83 26.14
C LYS A 43 -20.34 -9.95 24.91
N ASN A 44 -19.77 -10.40 23.79
CA ASN A 44 -20.44 -10.42 22.49
C ASN A 44 -20.93 -11.81 22.08
N ASP A 45 -20.58 -12.85 22.83
CA ASP A 45 -21.01 -14.23 22.57
C ASP A 45 -21.17 -14.96 23.90
N GLU A 46 -22.41 -15.34 24.22
CA GLU A 46 -22.73 -15.96 25.49
C GLU A 46 -22.23 -17.41 25.63
N LEU A 47 -21.71 -18.00 24.56
CA LEU A 47 -21.30 -19.40 24.54
C LEU A 47 -19.80 -19.58 24.79
N ILE A 48 -19.03 -18.49 24.80
CA ILE A 48 -17.56 -18.51 24.91
C ILE A 48 -17.09 -18.10 26.32
N TYR A 49 -16.24 -18.93 26.90
CA TYR A 49 -15.64 -18.73 28.21
C TYR A 49 -14.11 -18.87 28.14
N MET A 50 -13.38 -18.03 28.88
CA MET A 50 -11.91 -18.04 28.92
C MET A 50 -11.36 -17.81 30.33
N ASN A 51 -10.25 -18.45 30.67
CA ASN A 51 -9.60 -18.36 31.97
C ASN A 51 -8.56 -17.24 32.02
N PHE A 52 -8.98 -16.04 32.39
CA PHE A 52 -8.11 -14.88 32.62
C PHE A 52 -7.63 -14.71 34.07
N ALA A 53 -7.95 -15.68 34.93
CA ALA A 53 -7.52 -15.67 36.33
C ALA A 53 -6.09 -16.19 36.52
N MET A 54 -5.57 -16.95 35.54
CA MET A 54 -4.18 -17.41 35.54
C MET A 54 -3.21 -16.25 35.30
N GLU A 55 -2.04 -16.34 35.93
CA GLU A 55 -0.93 -15.42 35.68
C GLU A 55 -0.44 -15.58 34.24
N GLN A 56 -0.20 -14.44 33.58
CA GLN A 56 0.24 -14.37 32.19
C GLN A 56 1.38 -13.34 32.06
N PRO A 57 2.39 -13.59 31.22
CA PRO A 57 2.56 -14.81 30.43
C PRO A 57 2.92 -16.02 31.33
N GLN A 58 2.56 -17.23 30.88
CA GLN A 58 2.95 -18.47 31.55
C GLN A 58 4.40 -18.81 31.25
N VAL A 59 5.18 -19.11 32.28
CA VAL A 59 6.52 -19.67 32.12
C VAL A 59 6.39 -21.15 31.76
N GLN A 60 6.75 -21.51 30.54
CA GLN A 60 6.81 -22.90 30.11
C GLN A 60 7.86 -23.66 30.94
N SER A 61 7.74 -24.99 31.01
CA SER A 61 8.66 -25.90 31.72
C SER A 61 10.15 -25.78 31.34
N LYS A 62 10.46 -25.00 30.30
CA LYS A 62 11.78 -24.75 29.75
C LYS A 62 12.25 -23.30 29.87
N GLY A 63 11.53 -22.47 30.63
CA GLY A 63 11.94 -21.10 30.98
C GLY A 63 11.55 -20.01 29.97
N PHE A 64 10.56 -20.27 29.11
CA PHE A 64 10.08 -19.29 28.13
C PHE A 64 8.65 -18.86 28.40
N ASP A 65 8.38 -17.59 28.19
CA ASP A 65 7.07 -16.99 28.40
C ASP A 65 6.16 -17.23 27.21
N ILE A 66 4.91 -17.60 27.48
CA ILE A 66 3.86 -17.72 26.48
C ILE A 66 2.55 -17.18 27.03
N TYR A 67 1.83 -16.39 26.22
CA TYR A 67 0.43 -16.09 26.50
C TYR A 67 -0.43 -17.27 26.06
N ARG A 68 -0.93 -18.03 27.03
CA ARG A 68 -1.67 -19.27 26.80
C ARG A 68 -2.92 -19.31 27.66
N ILE A 69 -4.08 -19.18 27.05
CA ILE A 69 -5.35 -19.01 27.72
C ILE A 69 -6.24 -20.21 27.41
N ASP A 70 -6.62 -20.94 28.45
CA ASP A 70 -7.58 -22.02 28.35
C ASP A 70 -8.99 -21.44 28.23
N GLY A 71 -9.75 -21.96 27.26
CA GLY A 71 -11.13 -21.58 27.05
C GLY A 71 -12.02 -22.79 26.78
N TYR A 72 -13.31 -22.53 26.76
CA TYR A 72 -14.28 -23.50 26.28
C TYR A 72 -15.47 -22.80 25.63
N TYR A 73 -16.07 -23.51 24.70
CA TYR A 73 -17.34 -23.17 24.09
C TYR A 73 -18.41 -24.15 24.60
N GLU A 74 -19.55 -23.63 25.06
CA GLU A 74 -20.65 -24.44 25.61
C GLU A 74 -21.92 -24.25 24.79
N LEU A 75 -22.36 -25.32 24.10
CA LEU A 75 -23.57 -25.32 23.29
C LEU A 75 -24.46 -26.48 23.72
N GLU A 76 -25.71 -26.18 24.07
CA GLU A 76 -26.72 -27.19 24.48
C GLU A 76 -26.23 -28.13 25.61
N GLY A 77 -25.40 -27.61 26.52
CA GLY A 77 -24.82 -28.37 27.63
C GLY A 77 -23.62 -29.25 27.26
N VAL A 78 -23.14 -29.17 26.01
CA VAL A 78 -21.90 -29.82 25.57
C VAL A 78 -20.76 -28.80 25.61
N ARG A 79 -19.74 -29.11 26.42
CA ARG A 79 -18.53 -28.30 26.56
C ARG A 79 -17.42 -28.79 25.62
N THR A 80 -16.90 -27.88 24.80
CA THR A 80 -15.72 -28.11 23.95
C THR A 80 -14.58 -27.21 24.40
N ASN A 81 -13.49 -27.78 24.90
CA ASN A 81 -12.33 -26.99 25.33
C ASN A 81 -11.50 -26.53 24.13
N PHE A 82 -10.88 -25.37 24.25
CA PHE A 82 -9.89 -24.87 23.31
C PHE A 82 -8.76 -24.16 24.06
N GLU A 83 -7.60 -24.10 23.42
CA GLU A 83 -6.46 -23.32 23.89
C GLU A 83 -6.20 -22.16 22.93
N LEU A 84 -6.10 -20.95 23.46
CA LEU A 84 -5.69 -19.77 22.71
C LEU A 84 -4.26 -19.40 23.07
N GLN A 85 -3.42 -19.27 22.06
CA GLN A 85 -2.06 -18.77 22.20
C GLN A 85 -1.90 -17.43 21.48
N ILE A 86 -1.16 -16.49 22.08
CA ILE A 86 -0.76 -15.24 21.43
C ILE A 86 0.75 -15.28 21.27
N ARG A 87 1.24 -15.14 20.04
CA ARG A 87 2.67 -15.28 19.71
C ARG A 87 3.11 -14.23 18.71
N SER A 88 4.29 -13.68 18.91
CA SER A 88 5.00 -12.87 17.92
C SER A 88 5.63 -13.77 16.85
N LEU A 89 5.91 -13.19 15.68
CA LEU A 89 6.61 -13.89 14.59
C LEU A 89 7.90 -14.55 15.07
N ILE A 90 8.67 -13.85 15.92
CA ILE A 90 9.93 -14.37 16.48
C ILE A 90 9.68 -15.52 17.45
N ASN A 91 8.67 -15.43 18.31
CA ASN A 91 8.33 -16.53 19.23
C ASN A 91 7.75 -17.75 18.49
N THR A 92 6.96 -17.56 17.42
CA THR A 92 6.52 -18.64 16.53
C THR A 92 7.71 -19.31 15.86
N PHE A 93 8.61 -18.53 15.25
CA PHE A 93 9.80 -19.04 14.57
C PHE A 93 10.71 -19.82 15.52
N TRP A 94 10.99 -19.27 16.70
CA TRP A 94 11.77 -19.95 17.73
C TRP A 94 11.13 -21.26 18.19
N SER A 95 9.81 -21.26 18.43
CA SER A 95 9.06 -22.46 18.82
C SER A 95 9.16 -23.56 17.77
N GLY A 96 9.16 -23.19 16.48
CA GLY A 96 9.37 -24.11 15.36
C GLY A 96 10.75 -24.75 15.39
N ILE A 97 11.82 -23.95 15.51
CA ILE A 97 13.20 -24.44 15.62
C ILE A 97 13.35 -25.36 16.83
N GLU A 98 12.83 -24.94 17.98
CA GLU A 98 12.90 -25.75 19.20
C GLU A 98 12.20 -27.10 19.01
N HIS A 99 11.01 -27.10 18.41
CA HIS A 99 10.26 -28.32 18.13
C HIS A 99 11.01 -29.26 17.18
N GLU A 100 11.63 -28.75 16.13
CA GLU A 100 12.37 -29.59 15.18
C GLU A 100 13.69 -30.10 15.74
N VAL A 101 14.45 -29.24 16.43
CA VAL A 101 15.81 -29.56 16.89
C VAL A 101 15.79 -30.37 18.19
N ILE A 102 14.91 -30.02 19.13
CA ILE A 102 14.88 -30.61 20.47
C ILE A 102 13.95 -31.83 20.56
N TYR A 103 12.76 -31.80 19.93
CA TYR A 103 11.77 -32.86 20.14
C TYR A 103 11.88 -34.05 19.17
N LYS A 104 12.26 -33.85 17.90
CA LYS A 104 12.36 -34.98 16.93
C LYS A 104 13.63 -35.83 17.07
N ASN A 105 14.65 -35.35 17.78
CA ASN A 105 15.95 -36.04 17.95
C ASN A 105 16.11 -36.78 19.29
N ASN A 106 15.02 -37.28 19.88
CA ASN A 106 15.06 -37.93 21.19
C ASN A 106 15.84 -39.27 21.24
N ASN A 107 16.35 -39.77 20.11
CA ASN A 107 17.10 -41.04 20.04
C ASN A 107 18.56 -40.90 19.62
N TYR A 108 19.05 -39.70 19.33
CA TYR A 108 20.45 -39.50 18.95
C TYR A 108 20.90 -38.14 19.46
N ILE A 109 22.04 -38.14 20.15
CA ILE A 109 22.79 -36.98 20.65
C ILE A 109 22.40 -36.63 22.09
N MET A 110 23.26 -37.07 23.03
CA MET A 110 23.47 -36.32 24.27
C MET A 110 23.59 -34.84 23.88
N PHE A 111 22.60 -34.03 24.22
CA PHE A 111 22.65 -32.59 23.97
C PHE A 111 23.85 -32.02 24.74
N ASP A 112 24.94 -31.86 24.00
CA ASP A 112 26.17 -31.23 24.44
C ASP A 112 25.81 -29.84 24.95
N SER A 113 26.32 -29.45 26.12
CA SER A 113 26.06 -28.13 26.72
C SER A 113 26.30 -27.00 25.71
N PHE A 114 27.25 -27.23 24.80
CA PHE A 114 27.55 -26.37 23.65
C PHE A 114 26.36 -26.09 22.73
N LEU A 115 25.58 -27.08 22.30
CA LEU A 115 24.43 -26.85 21.40
C LEU A 115 23.31 -26.08 22.11
N LYS A 116 23.11 -26.33 23.40
CA LYS A 116 22.17 -25.56 24.22
C LYS A 116 22.63 -24.10 24.35
N GLU A 117 23.91 -23.87 24.58
CA GLU A 117 24.49 -22.52 24.62
C GLU A 117 24.35 -21.78 23.29
N LEU A 118 24.58 -22.46 22.15
CA LEU A 118 24.35 -21.89 20.82
C LEU A 118 22.88 -21.54 20.59
N LEU A 119 21.95 -22.41 20.96
CA LEU A 119 20.51 -22.15 20.84
C LEU A 119 20.08 -20.96 21.71
N ILE A 120 20.55 -20.88 22.96
CA ILE A 120 20.31 -19.73 23.84
C ILE A 120 20.88 -18.45 23.20
N SER A 121 22.06 -18.51 22.59
CA SER A 121 22.65 -17.38 21.88
C SER A 121 21.85 -16.94 20.66
N VAL A 122 21.35 -17.88 19.84
CA VAL A 122 20.50 -17.56 18.68
C VAL A 122 19.20 -16.89 19.14
N LYS A 123 18.57 -17.40 20.20
CA LYS A 123 17.37 -16.77 20.76
C LYS A 123 17.67 -15.36 21.26
N GLY A 124 18.78 -15.17 21.98
CA GLY A 124 19.20 -13.85 22.45
C GLY A 124 19.38 -12.86 21.28
N ASN A 125 19.96 -13.31 20.16
CA ASN A 125 20.05 -12.48 18.96
C ASN A 125 18.69 -12.15 18.36
N LEU A 126 17.75 -13.11 18.34
CA LEU A 126 16.39 -12.87 17.87
C LEU A 126 15.64 -11.86 18.75
N ASP A 127 15.76 -11.95 20.07
CA ASP A 127 15.19 -10.98 21.00
C ASP A 127 15.80 -9.57 20.80
N ILE A 128 17.11 -9.47 20.51
CA ILE A 128 17.77 -8.21 20.17
C ILE A 128 17.20 -7.64 18.85
N ILE A 129 17.03 -8.48 17.83
CA ILE A 129 16.45 -8.07 16.55
C ILE A 129 15.01 -7.59 16.74
N ASP A 130 14.17 -8.29 17.52
CA ASP A 130 12.81 -7.86 17.85
C ASP A 130 12.81 -6.46 18.48
N SER A 131 13.68 -6.24 19.47
CA SER A 131 13.81 -4.97 20.16
C SER A 131 14.29 -3.86 19.23
N GLN A 132 15.25 -4.14 18.34
CA GLN A 132 15.75 -3.16 17.36
C GLN A 132 14.66 -2.79 16.33
N LEU A 133 13.93 -3.77 15.81
CA LEU A 133 12.84 -3.51 14.86
C LEU A 133 11.69 -2.76 15.53
N THR A 134 11.37 -3.10 16.78
CA THR A 134 10.39 -2.38 17.60
C THR A 134 10.85 -0.93 17.85
N GLN A 135 12.13 -0.71 18.14
CA GLN A 135 12.69 0.62 18.33
C GLN A 135 12.64 1.44 17.03
N ILE A 136 13.05 0.87 15.89
CA ILE A 136 12.95 1.53 14.58
C ILE A 136 11.48 1.88 14.29
N TYR A 137 10.56 0.94 14.48
CA TYR A 137 9.13 1.15 14.27
C TYR A 137 8.56 2.24 15.19
N SER A 138 8.94 2.23 16.47
CA SER A 138 8.51 3.22 17.46
C SER A 138 9.14 4.60 17.23
N GLU A 139 10.39 4.69 16.78
CA GLU A 139 11.05 5.95 16.42
C GLU A 139 10.46 6.55 15.13
N MET A 140 10.13 5.69 14.16
CA MET A 140 9.33 6.09 13.00
C MET A 140 7.97 6.62 13.45
N LYS A 141 7.30 5.94 14.39
CA LYS A 141 6.03 6.37 14.98
C LYS A 141 6.14 7.65 15.83
N HIS A 142 7.24 7.85 16.56
CA HIS A 142 7.44 8.98 17.47
C HIS A 142 7.92 10.26 16.77
N LYS A 143 8.60 10.15 15.62
CA LYS A 143 8.89 11.32 14.76
C LYS A 143 7.63 11.86 14.06
N ASP A 144 6.54 11.09 14.08
CA ASP A 144 5.22 11.39 13.50
C ASP A 144 4.15 11.74 14.56
N ASN A 145 4.55 12.28 15.72
CA ASN A 145 3.65 12.60 16.85
C ASN A 145 2.80 13.88 16.67
N GLU A 146 2.17 14.06 15.51
CA GLU A 146 0.90 14.79 15.38
C GLU A 146 -0.04 13.96 14.48
N SER A 147 -0.69 12.97 15.11
CA SER A 147 -1.91 12.27 14.68
C SER A 147 -1.95 11.69 13.26
N ILE A 148 -2.01 10.36 13.19
CA ILE A 148 -3.05 9.53 12.53
C ILE A 148 -2.39 8.18 12.22
N GLY A 149 -3.01 7.06 12.58
CA GLY A 149 -2.64 5.78 11.97
C GLY A 149 -2.82 5.94 10.47
N MET A 150 -1.72 5.93 9.70
CA MET A 150 -1.65 6.30 8.27
C MET A 150 -2.95 5.94 7.53
N ASP A 151 -3.84 6.93 7.37
CA ASP A 151 -4.83 6.87 6.32
C ASP A 151 -4.10 7.05 4.98
N GLY A 152 -4.73 6.63 3.89
CA GLY A 152 -4.08 6.68 2.58
C GLY A 152 -3.65 8.09 2.15
N THR A 153 -4.30 9.14 2.66
CA THR A 153 -3.94 10.54 2.38
C THR A 153 -2.60 10.91 3.03
N ASN A 154 -2.38 10.47 4.27
CA ASN A 154 -1.12 10.70 4.98
C ASN A 154 0.02 9.88 4.38
N PHE A 155 -0.26 8.67 3.88
CA PHE A 155 0.75 7.89 3.16
C PHE A 155 1.14 8.52 1.82
N LYS A 156 0.19 9.07 1.04
CA LYS A 156 0.50 9.84 -0.17
C LYS A 156 1.40 11.05 0.12
N ALA A 157 1.07 11.82 1.16
CA ALA A 157 1.86 12.98 1.58
C ALA A 157 3.27 12.57 2.02
N PHE A 158 3.37 11.46 2.77
CA PHE A 158 4.62 10.86 3.17
C PHE A 158 5.49 10.46 1.96
N LEU A 159 4.94 9.66 1.02
CA LEU A 159 5.65 9.24 -0.20
C LEU A 159 6.16 10.44 -0.99
N SER A 160 5.32 11.44 -1.18
CA SER A 160 5.69 12.66 -1.90
C SER A 160 6.87 13.37 -1.27
N LYS A 161 6.91 13.41 0.07
CA LYS A 161 7.99 14.02 0.85
C LYS A 161 9.29 13.20 0.80
N GLU A 162 9.21 11.88 0.96
CA GLU A 162 10.41 11.02 0.93
C GLU A 162 11.04 10.92 -0.45
N VAL A 163 10.21 10.78 -1.49
CA VAL A 163 10.66 10.88 -2.89
C VAL A 163 11.35 12.23 -3.11
N ASN A 164 10.74 13.33 -2.65
CA ASN A 164 11.37 14.65 -2.75
C ASN A 164 12.72 14.71 -2.03
N ASN A 165 12.78 14.31 -0.77
CA ASN A 165 14.00 14.38 0.03
C ASN A 165 15.13 13.58 -0.61
N MET A 166 14.83 12.35 -1.03
CA MET A 166 15.80 11.46 -1.67
C MET A 166 16.30 12.05 -3.00
N PHE A 167 15.39 12.42 -3.91
CA PHE A 167 15.78 12.89 -5.24
C PHE A 167 16.38 14.31 -5.23
N ALA A 168 15.91 15.19 -4.35
CA ALA A 168 16.50 16.52 -4.21
C ALA A 168 17.96 16.42 -3.72
N GLN A 169 18.23 15.52 -2.78
CA GLN A 169 19.60 15.23 -2.36
C GLN A 169 20.44 14.70 -3.54
N LYS A 170 19.93 13.72 -4.29
CA LYS A 170 20.64 13.14 -5.44
C LYS A 170 20.92 14.15 -6.56
N LEU A 171 19.94 15.01 -6.88
CA LEU A 171 20.11 16.08 -7.87
C LEU A 171 21.13 17.12 -7.40
N LYS A 172 21.12 17.47 -6.11
CA LYS A 172 22.09 18.40 -5.53
C LYS A 172 23.50 17.83 -5.53
N GLU A 173 23.66 16.54 -5.27
CA GLU A 173 24.94 15.82 -5.38
C GLU A 173 25.44 15.81 -6.83
N ALA A 174 24.55 15.59 -7.81
CA ALA A 174 24.92 15.49 -9.23
C ALA A 174 25.17 16.85 -9.92
N SER A 175 24.39 17.88 -9.59
CA SER A 175 24.39 19.16 -10.31
C SER A 175 24.94 20.35 -9.51
N HIS A 176 25.15 20.18 -8.21
CA HIS A 176 25.46 21.26 -7.25
C HIS A 176 24.42 22.39 -7.20
N ILE A 177 23.23 22.19 -7.78
CA ILE A 177 22.14 23.16 -7.80
C ILE A 177 21.00 22.63 -6.92
N ASP A 178 20.39 23.52 -6.15
CA ASP A 178 19.16 23.24 -5.41
C ASP A 178 17.98 23.45 -6.35
N LEU A 179 17.40 22.35 -6.82
CA LEU A 179 16.29 22.35 -7.77
C LEU A 179 14.98 22.07 -7.03
N ASP A 180 13.95 22.88 -7.30
CA ASP A 180 12.63 22.66 -6.71
C ASP A 180 11.85 21.60 -7.49
N ILE A 181 11.94 20.35 -7.03
CA ILE A 181 11.25 19.21 -7.61
C ILE A 181 9.99 18.80 -6.81
N LYS A 182 9.47 19.67 -5.94
CA LYS A 182 8.39 19.29 -5.02
C LYS A 182 7.12 18.86 -5.75
N LYS A 183 6.74 19.57 -6.81
CA LYS A 183 5.53 19.25 -7.60
C LYS A 183 5.70 17.98 -8.42
N ILE A 184 6.89 17.75 -8.99
CA ILE A 184 7.25 16.48 -9.65
C ILE A 184 7.18 15.33 -8.64
N SER A 185 7.73 15.51 -7.44
CA SER A 185 7.72 14.51 -6.37
C SER A 185 6.32 14.23 -5.85
N ALA A 186 5.45 15.24 -5.76
CA ALA A 186 4.05 15.07 -5.41
C ALA A 186 3.30 14.25 -6.47
N LEU A 187 3.55 14.50 -7.75
CA LEU A 187 2.96 13.72 -8.84
C LEU A 187 3.42 12.25 -8.81
N ILE A 188 4.72 12.00 -8.61
CA ILE A 188 5.26 10.65 -8.46
C ILE A 188 4.71 9.95 -7.20
N GLY A 189 4.63 10.66 -6.07
CA GLY A 189 4.03 10.16 -4.85
C GLY A 189 2.56 9.77 -5.04
N HIS A 190 1.80 10.59 -5.78
CA HIS A 190 0.41 10.29 -6.15
C HIS A 190 0.31 9.04 -7.04
N TYR A 191 1.19 8.92 -8.03
CA TYR A 191 1.26 7.77 -8.93
C TYR A 191 1.51 6.47 -8.16
N LEU A 192 2.56 6.42 -7.32
CA LEU A 192 2.87 5.23 -6.50
C LEU A 192 1.74 4.89 -5.53
N TYR A 193 1.14 5.91 -4.92
CA TYR A 193 0.02 5.72 -4.00
C TYR A 193 -1.18 5.04 -4.67
N LEU A 194 -1.61 5.55 -5.83
CA LEU A 194 -2.77 4.98 -6.51
C LEU A 194 -2.47 3.61 -7.11
N GLU A 195 -1.31 3.42 -7.72
CA GLU A 195 -0.99 2.18 -8.43
C GLU A 195 -0.64 1.02 -7.50
N ASP A 196 -0.05 1.28 -6.34
CA ASP A 196 0.46 0.22 -5.47
C ASP A 196 -0.32 0.11 -4.15
N PHE A 197 -0.70 1.24 -3.53
CA PHE A 197 -1.35 1.22 -2.21
C PHE A 197 -2.86 1.04 -2.31
N VAL A 198 -3.53 1.81 -3.17
CA VAL A 198 -5.01 1.78 -3.29
C VAL A 198 -5.52 0.50 -3.95
N THR A 199 -4.76 -0.06 -4.86
CA THR A 199 -5.10 -1.28 -5.61
C THR A 199 -4.80 -2.57 -4.84
N SER A 200 -4.05 -2.50 -3.72
CA SER A 200 -3.55 -3.67 -3.00
C SER A 200 -4.51 -4.15 -1.91
N ASP A 201 -4.68 -5.47 -1.82
CA ASP A 201 -5.38 -6.14 -0.71
C ASP A 201 -4.60 -6.06 0.61
N HIS A 202 -3.30 -5.74 0.56
CA HIS A 202 -2.40 -5.64 1.71
C HIS A 202 -1.59 -4.34 1.72
N PRO A 203 -2.22 -3.17 1.92
CA PRO A 203 -1.56 -1.87 1.80
C PRO A 203 -0.36 -1.70 2.76
N GLN A 204 -0.39 -2.32 3.95
CA GLN A 204 0.74 -2.21 4.88
C GLN A 204 2.01 -2.93 4.41
N LEU A 205 1.89 -4.03 3.65
CA LEU A 205 3.04 -4.70 3.06
C LEU A 205 3.63 -3.88 1.91
N VAL A 206 2.77 -3.21 1.14
CA VAL A 206 3.20 -2.26 0.10
C VAL A 206 3.94 -1.07 0.69
N MET A 207 3.50 -0.55 1.85
CA MET A 207 4.27 0.49 2.54
C MET A 207 5.68 0.02 2.88
N LEU A 208 5.83 -1.18 3.46
CA LEU A 208 7.12 -1.76 3.81
C LEU A 208 8.04 -1.95 2.59
N SER A 209 7.53 -2.52 1.50
CA SER A 209 8.33 -2.69 0.28
C SER A 209 8.74 -1.35 -0.34
N MET A 210 7.89 -0.33 -0.27
CA MET A 210 8.22 1.02 -0.73
C MET A 210 9.33 1.66 0.11
N PHE A 211 9.30 1.49 1.44
CA PHE A 211 10.36 1.97 2.31
C PHE A 211 11.71 1.33 1.98
N GLU A 212 11.74 0.00 1.85
CA GLU A 212 12.94 -0.74 1.48
C GLU A 212 13.49 -0.28 0.12
N LYS A 213 12.60 -0.02 -0.84
CA LYS A 213 12.96 0.46 -2.17
C LYS A 213 13.55 1.86 -2.15
N ILE A 214 12.92 2.80 -1.44
CA ILE A 214 13.42 4.17 -1.30
C ILE A 214 14.80 4.15 -0.60
N ASP A 215 14.98 3.38 0.46
CA ASP A 215 16.26 3.24 1.16
C ASP A 215 17.35 2.63 0.26
N LEU A 216 17.01 1.64 -0.55
CA LEU A 216 17.94 1.04 -1.51
C LEU A 216 18.37 2.06 -2.58
N ILE A 217 17.43 2.79 -3.18
CA ILE A 217 17.72 3.82 -4.19
C ILE A 217 18.54 4.97 -3.59
N ALA A 218 18.24 5.38 -2.34
CA ALA A 218 18.99 6.42 -1.65
C ALA A 218 20.49 6.09 -1.52
N LYS A 219 20.85 4.80 -1.49
CA LYS A 219 22.24 4.32 -1.43
C LYS A 219 22.92 4.17 -2.79
N MET A 220 22.15 4.21 -3.89
CA MET A 220 22.68 4.05 -5.25
C MET A 220 23.22 5.38 -5.81
N GLU A 221 24.25 5.31 -6.66
CA GLU A 221 24.65 6.46 -7.48
C GLU A 221 23.64 6.68 -8.61
N MET A 222 23.31 7.95 -8.86
CA MET A 222 22.34 8.34 -9.89
C MET A 222 22.94 9.34 -10.86
N ASP A 223 22.67 9.14 -12.14
CA ASP A 223 23.12 10.02 -13.21
C ASP A 223 21.91 10.54 -14.00
N PHE A 224 21.56 11.80 -13.74
CA PHE A 224 20.45 12.51 -14.37
C PHE A 224 20.82 13.12 -15.74
N THR A 225 22.04 12.89 -16.23
CA THR A 225 22.49 13.41 -17.54
C THR A 225 22.31 12.39 -18.67
N LYS A 226 22.02 11.13 -18.32
CA LYS A 226 21.85 10.06 -19.29
C LYS A 226 20.51 10.18 -20.00
N ALA A 227 20.57 10.30 -21.32
CA ALA A 227 19.39 10.23 -22.17
C ALA A 227 18.64 8.90 -21.97
N ILE A 228 17.33 9.00 -21.93
CA ILE A 228 16.40 7.88 -21.84
C ILE A 228 16.16 7.34 -23.25
N TYR A 229 16.30 6.03 -23.42
CA TYR A 229 16.03 5.34 -24.67
C TYR A 229 15.02 4.21 -24.46
N PHE A 230 14.16 4.02 -25.45
CA PHE A 230 13.19 2.93 -25.50
C PHE A 230 13.67 1.86 -26.47
N LYS A 231 13.49 0.60 -26.10
CA LYS A 231 13.93 -0.54 -26.92
C LYS A 231 12.89 -0.96 -27.96
N ASP A 232 11.63 -0.67 -27.68
CA ASP A 232 10.48 -1.14 -28.45
C ASP A 232 9.59 0.04 -28.86
N ASP A 233 8.88 -0.13 -29.97
CA ASP A 233 7.85 0.79 -30.42
C ASP A 233 6.62 0.74 -29.49
N PHE A 234 5.86 1.82 -29.46
CA PHE A 234 4.66 1.93 -28.62
C PHE A 234 3.39 1.73 -29.43
N GLU A 235 2.51 0.86 -28.94
CA GLU A 235 1.11 0.82 -29.38
C GLU A 235 0.23 1.55 -28.37
N TYR A 236 -0.49 2.55 -28.84
CA TYR A 236 -1.42 3.35 -28.03
C TYR A 236 -2.85 2.81 -28.19
N ARG A 237 -3.62 2.74 -27.11
CA ARG A 237 -5.00 2.21 -27.15
C ARG A 237 -6.00 3.22 -27.71
N ASN A 238 -5.75 4.49 -27.49
CA ASN A 238 -6.65 5.56 -27.88
C ASN A 238 -5.88 6.84 -28.23
N GLU A 239 -6.64 7.84 -28.65
CA GLU A 239 -6.10 9.08 -29.18
C GLU A 239 -5.45 9.99 -28.12
N PHE A 240 -5.91 9.90 -26.85
CA PHE A 240 -5.29 10.61 -25.74
C PHE A 240 -3.87 10.08 -25.51
N GLU A 241 -3.74 8.76 -25.35
CA GLU A 241 -2.44 8.11 -25.12
C GLU A 241 -1.49 8.39 -26.27
N ARG A 242 -1.99 8.37 -27.51
CA ARG A 242 -1.20 8.70 -28.70
C ARG A 242 -0.71 10.14 -28.70
N ILE A 243 -1.57 11.12 -28.40
CA ILE A 243 -1.20 12.54 -28.40
C ILE A 243 -0.21 12.84 -27.27
N PHE A 244 -0.58 12.49 -26.04
CA PHE A 244 0.21 12.79 -24.86
C PHE A 244 1.50 11.97 -24.80
N GLY A 245 1.44 10.67 -25.15
CA GLY A 245 2.61 9.80 -25.23
C GLY A 245 3.63 10.27 -26.25
N ASN A 246 3.23 10.65 -27.46
CA ASN A 246 4.16 11.20 -28.46
C ASN A 246 4.76 12.53 -28.04
N TYR A 247 3.97 13.38 -27.36
CA TYR A 247 4.48 14.61 -26.77
C TYR A 247 5.58 14.31 -25.73
N CYS A 248 5.28 13.44 -24.75
CA CYS A 248 6.22 13.02 -23.71
C CYS A 248 7.49 12.42 -24.30
N TYR A 249 7.37 11.52 -25.28
CA TYR A 249 8.51 10.92 -25.99
C TYR A 249 9.43 11.98 -26.62
N ARG A 250 8.85 13.05 -27.18
CA ARG A 250 9.63 14.15 -27.76
C ARG A 250 10.36 14.97 -26.69
N VAL A 251 9.70 15.26 -25.56
CA VAL A 251 10.24 16.18 -24.54
C VAL A 251 11.13 15.50 -23.50
N ILE A 252 11.05 14.17 -23.33
CA ILE A 252 11.73 13.39 -22.28
C ILE A 252 13.25 13.59 -22.20
N ASN A 253 13.90 13.95 -23.31
CA ASN A 253 15.35 14.19 -23.37
C ASN A 253 15.73 15.63 -23.75
N SER A 254 14.74 16.51 -23.96
CA SER A 254 14.97 17.89 -24.38
C SER A 254 14.49 18.93 -23.37
N ASP A 255 13.54 18.56 -22.51
CA ASP A 255 13.04 19.39 -21.43
C ASP A 255 13.50 18.80 -20.09
N PHE A 256 14.07 19.67 -19.23
CA PHE A 256 14.69 19.25 -18.00
C PHE A 256 13.70 18.67 -16.99
N ASP A 257 12.56 19.32 -16.80
CA ASP A 257 11.59 18.89 -15.78
C ASP A 257 10.91 17.58 -16.18
N TRP A 258 10.59 17.43 -17.47
CA TRP A 258 10.14 16.15 -18.02
C TRP A 258 11.19 15.05 -17.88
N HIS A 259 12.46 15.37 -18.16
CA HIS A 259 13.54 14.41 -18.01
C HIS A 259 13.66 13.92 -16.56
N VAL A 260 13.69 14.84 -15.60
CA VAL A 260 13.75 14.51 -14.16
C VAL A 260 12.55 13.66 -13.74
N LEU A 261 11.34 14.03 -14.13
CA LEU A 261 10.13 13.24 -13.85
C LEU A 261 10.28 11.79 -14.30
N PHE A 262 10.71 11.56 -15.54
CA PHE A 262 10.82 10.20 -16.08
C PHE A 262 12.01 9.42 -15.50
N VAL A 263 13.14 10.07 -15.20
CA VAL A 263 14.25 9.42 -14.47
C VAL A 263 13.76 8.95 -13.10
N MET A 264 13.06 9.82 -12.36
CA MET A 264 12.50 9.47 -11.05
C MET A 264 11.54 8.28 -11.15
N LEU A 265 10.58 8.36 -12.08
CA LEU A 265 9.62 7.29 -12.34
C LEU A 265 10.32 5.96 -12.65
N PHE A 266 11.34 5.98 -13.52
CA PHE A 266 11.96 4.76 -14.00
C PHE A 266 12.82 4.04 -12.98
N VAL A 267 13.40 4.79 -12.05
CA VAL A 267 14.19 4.22 -10.95
C VAL A 267 13.30 3.65 -9.85
N LEU A 268 12.12 4.24 -9.62
CA LEU A 268 11.16 3.78 -8.61
C LEU A 268 10.34 2.56 -9.03
N ARG A 269 10.44 2.10 -10.27
CA ARG A 269 9.66 0.96 -10.81
C ARG A 269 10.59 -0.16 -11.26
N ASP A 270 10.13 -1.42 -11.21
CA ASP A 270 10.97 -2.59 -11.55
C ASP A 270 10.72 -3.13 -12.97
N ASP A 271 9.76 -2.55 -13.69
CA ASP A 271 9.38 -3.00 -15.04
C ASP A 271 10.37 -2.58 -16.15
N GLU A 272 10.06 -2.96 -17.39
CA GLU A 272 10.77 -2.43 -18.54
C GLU A 272 10.43 -0.95 -18.80
N THR A 273 11.40 -0.17 -19.28
CA THR A 273 11.27 1.28 -19.51
C THR A 273 10.04 1.66 -20.33
N SER A 274 9.75 0.91 -21.40
CA SER A 274 8.56 1.14 -22.24
C SER A 274 7.26 0.91 -21.48
N HIS A 275 7.20 -0.13 -20.64
CA HIS A 275 6.03 -0.44 -19.83
C HIS A 275 5.78 0.65 -18.76
N LYS A 276 6.83 1.09 -18.07
CA LYS A 276 6.76 2.18 -17.09
C LYS A 276 6.23 3.46 -17.70
N PHE A 277 6.73 3.81 -18.88
CA PHE A 277 6.31 4.99 -19.63
C PHE A 277 4.82 4.91 -19.97
N TYR A 278 4.42 3.80 -20.57
CA TYR A 278 3.04 3.59 -20.99
C TYR A 278 2.07 3.60 -19.82
N ASN A 279 2.38 2.91 -18.72
CA ASN A 279 1.55 2.92 -17.51
C ASN A 279 1.40 4.32 -16.94
N PHE A 280 2.43 5.16 -17.01
CA PHE A 280 2.33 6.55 -16.59
C PHE A 280 1.42 7.38 -17.50
N ILE A 281 1.49 7.21 -18.83
CA ILE A 281 0.58 7.88 -19.76
C ILE A 281 -0.88 7.48 -19.48
N GLN A 282 -1.13 6.19 -19.26
CA GLN A 282 -2.45 5.69 -18.88
C GLN A 282 -2.94 6.24 -17.54
N PHE A 283 -2.04 6.33 -16.56
CA PHE A 283 -2.35 6.91 -15.26
C PHE A 283 -2.85 8.35 -15.39
N ILE A 284 -2.14 9.20 -16.14
CA ILE A 284 -2.56 10.60 -16.35
C ILE A 284 -3.94 10.66 -17.03
N GLN A 285 -4.20 9.78 -18.00
CA GLN A 285 -5.52 9.68 -18.62
C GLN A 285 -6.59 9.36 -17.57
N ASN A 286 -6.36 8.33 -16.75
CA ASN A 286 -7.34 7.80 -15.81
C ASN A 286 -7.67 8.79 -14.68
N LEU A 287 -6.74 9.69 -14.35
CA LEU A 287 -7.00 10.79 -13.42
C LEU A 287 -8.07 11.77 -13.95
N ILE A 288 -8.13 11.99 -15.28
CA ILE A 288 -9.10 12.89 -15.91
C ILE A 288 -10.36 12.14 -16.32
N LEU A 289 -10.18 11.03 -17.03
CA LEU A 289 -11.20 10.20 -17.64
C LEU A 289 -11.19 8.82 -16.97
N GLU A 290 -11.78 8.73 -15.78
CA GLU A 290 -11.92 7.45 -15.07
C GLU A 290 -12.68 6.46 -15.96
N PRO A 291 -12.11 5.28 -16.28
CA PRO A 291 -12.62 4.43 -17.35
C PRO A 291 -14.10 4.06 -17.21
N ARG A 292 -14.56 3.68 -16.01
CA ARG A 292 -15.94 3.23 -15.79
C ARG A 292 -16.93 4.37 -15.89
N TRP A 293 -16.62 5.50 -15.25
CA TRP A 293 -17.41 6.71 -15.34
C TRP A 293 -17.50 7.21 -16.78
N PHE A 294 -16.37 7.26 -17.49
CA PHE A 294 -16.31 7.78 -18.85
C PHE A 294 -17.10 6.89 -19.83
N GLU A 295 -16.99 5.57 -19.70
CA GLU A 295 -17.82 4.63 -20.46
C GLU A 295 -19.31 4.81 -20.13
N SER A 296 -19.67 4.91 -18.85
CA SER A 296 -21.06 5.10 -18.42
C SER A 296 -21.68 6.38 -18.97
N ILE A 297 -20.99 7.52 -18.82
CA ILE A 297 -21.55 8.83 -19.22
C ILE A 297 -21.67 8.93 -20.74
N THR A 298 -20.71 8.38 -21.50
CA THR A 298 -20.77 8.39 -22.96
C THR A 298 -21.87 7.47 -23.50
N ASN A 299 -22.13 6.34 -22.84
CA ASN A 299 -23.28 5.50 -23.14
C ASN A 299 -24.62 6.21 -22.91
N GLU A 300 -24.74 7.03 -21.86
CA GLU A 300 -25.96 7.81 -21.59
C GLU A 300 -26.23 8.91 -22.64
N ILE A 301 -25.17 9.46 -23.23
CA ILE A 301 -25.27 10.50 -24.28
C ILE A 301 -25.68 9.90 -25.63
N SER A 302 -25.39 8.62 -25.86
CA SER A 302 -25.45 8.00 -27.19
C SER A 302 -26.88 7.68 -27.64
N ASP A 303 -27.56 8.67 -28.23
CA ASP A 303 -28.80 8.50 -29.01
C ASP A 303 -28.59 9.13 -30.43
N GLY A 304 -27.86 8.41 -31.30
CA GLY A 304 -27.69 8.76 -32.73
C GLY A 304 -26.25 9.09 -33.22
N LEU A 305 -25.27 9.25 -32.33
CA LEU A 305 -23.84 9.31 -32.65
C LEU A 305 -23.21 7.91 -32.54
N GLU A 306 -22.19 7.61 -33.36
CA GLU A 306 -21.33 6.46 -33.06
C GLU A 306 -20.55 6.74 -31.77
N LEU A 307 -20.80 5.94 -30.72
CA LEU A 307 -20.14 6.04 -29.41
C LEU A 307 -18.61 6.16 -29.52
N THR A 308 -18.03 5.42 -30.46
CA THR A 308 -16.60 5.42 -30.77
C THR A 308 -16.09 6.81 -31.18
N ASP A 309 -16.85 7.54 -32.00
CA ASP A 309 -16.46 8.86 -32.49
C ASP A 309 -16.49 9.90 -31.37
N LEU A 310 -17.52 9.85 -30.51
CA LEU A 310 -17.63 10.71 -29.33
C LEU A 310 -16.44 10.50 -28.40
N GLN A 311 -16.16 9.24 -28.04
CA GLN A 311 -15.03 8.90 -27.16
C GLN A 311 -13.70 9.35 -27.76
N ALA A 312 -13.45 9.03 -29.04
CA ALA A 312 -12.23 9.43 -29.74
C ALA A 312 -12.04 10.95 -29.75
N ARG A 313 -13.12 11.73 -29.96
CA ARG A 313 -13.05 13.20 -29.96
C ARG A 313 -12.77 13.78 -28.59
N ILE A 314 -13.38 13.24 -27.53
CA ILE A 314 -13.07 13.66 -26.15
C ILE A 314 -11.62 13.34 -25.80
N TYR A 315 -11.15 12.13 -26.09
CA TYR A 315 -9.74 11.76 -25.90
C TYR A 315 -8.79 12.72 -26.63
N THR A 316 -9.14 13.11 -27.87
CA THR A 316 -8.38 14.09 -28.66
C THR A 316 -8.30 15.44 -27.95
N LEU A 317 -9.45 16.00 -27.54
CA LEU A 317 -9.52 17.33 -26.92
C LEU A 317 -8.74 17.39 -25.62
N VAL A 318 -8.90 16.38 -24.76
CA VAL A 318 -8.18 16.29 -23.48
C VAL A 318 -6.68 16.09 -23.71
N GLY A 319 -6.29 15.25 -24.67
CA GLY A 319 -4.87 15.07 -25.01
C GLY A 319 -4.25 16.37 -25.53
N GLN A 320 -4.96 17.11 -26.37
CA GLN A 320 -4.52 18.39 -26.93
C GLN A 320 -4.40 19.49 -25.87
N SER A 321 -5.33 19.56 -24.91
CA SER A 321 -5.30 20.59 -23.87
C SER A 321 -4.06 20.48 -22.98
N ILE A 322 -3.67 19.26 -22.61
CA ILE A 322 -2.44 19.01 -21.83
C ILE A 322 -1.20 19.44 -22.62
N VAL A 323 -1.05 18.98 -23.87
CA VAL A 323 0.19 19.23 -24.64
C VAL A 323 0.32 20.69 -25.08
N LYS A 324 -0.78 21.45 -25.18
CA LYS A 324 -0.79 22.87 -25.57
C LYS A 324 -0.05 23.76 -24.57
N GLN A 325 -0.05 23.39 -23.30
CA GLN A 325 0.69 24.14 -22.26
C GLN A 325 2.21 24.03 -22.40
N ASN A 326 2.70 23.00 -23.10
CA ASN A 326 4.12 22.74 -23.39
C ASN A 326 5.03 22.85 -22.15
N SER A 327 4.57 22.31 -21.03
CA SER A 327 5.26 22.33 -19.73
C SER A 327 4.85 21.10 -18.91
N VAL A 328 5.72 20.61 -18.04
CA VAL A 328 5.36 19.55 -17.07
C VAL A 328 4.26 20.01 -16.12
N GLU A 329 4.10 21.33 -15.94
CA GLU A 329 3.05 21.91 -15.10
C GLU A 329 1.65 21.46 -15.53
N ALA A 330 1.46 21.16 -16.82
CA ALA A 330 0.19 20.69 -17.37
C ALA A 330 -0.35 19.43 -16.68
N ILE A 331 0.54 18.62 -16.11
CA ILE A 331 0.20 17.37 -15.42
C ILE A 331 0.36 17.44 -13.90
N TYR A 332 0.51 18.64 -13.34
CA TYR A 332 0.41 18.81 -11.89
C TYR A 332 -1.04 18.64 -11.42
N GLU A 333 -1.19 18.21 -10.17
CA GLU A 333 -2.45 17.76 -9.59
C GLU A 333 -3.56 18.83 -9.72
N GLU A 334 -3.24 20.11 -9.48
CA GLU A 334 -4.19 21.21 -9.62
C GLU A 334 -4.70 21.39 -11.07
N ASN A 335 -3.82 21.21 -12.05
CA ASN A 335 -4.15 21.42 -13.46
C ASN A 335 -4.94 20.24 -14.03
N LEU A 336 -4.52 19.01 -13.69
CA LEU A 336 -5.29 17.81 -14.02
C LEU A 336 -6.68 17.84 -13.39
N TYR A 337 -6.77 18.27 -12.13
CA TYR A 337 -8.06 18.40 -11.43
C TYR A 337 -8.98 19.40 -12.12
N ASN A 338 -8.46 20.57 -12.51
CA ASN A 338 -9.24 21.57 -13.24
C ASN A 338 -9.78 21.03 -14.58
N ILE A 339 -8.93 20.35 -15.36
CA ILE A 339 -9.34 19.70 -16.62
C ILE A 339 -10.43 18.65 -16.32
N MET A 340 -10.20 17.78 -15.33
CA MET A 340 -11.15 16.75 -14.92
C MET A 340 -12.52 17.34 -14.56
N VAL A 341 -12.56 18.37 -13.72
CA VAL A 341 -13.82 19.00 -13.30
C VAL A 341 -14.56 19.61 -14.49
N ASN A 342 -13.85 20.33 -15.37
CA ASN A 342 -14.45 20.97 -16.55
C ASN A 342 -14.99 19.93 -17.54
N VAL A 343 -14.24 18.85 -17.80
CA VAL A 343 -14.68 17.74 -18.66
C VAL A 343 -15.89 17.03 -18.07
N ARG A 344 -15.85 16.71 -16.76
CA ARG A 344 -16.96 16.05 -16.06
C ARG A 344 -18.23 16.88 -16.13
N GLN A 345 -18.15 18.15 -15.74
CA GLN A 345 -19.30 19.05 -15.75
C GLN A 345 -19.89 19.18 -17.16
N ALA A 346 -19.05 19.35 -18.18
CA ALA A 346 -19.50 19.46 -19.56
C ALA A 346 -20.20 18.18 -20.06
N LEU A 347 -19.65 17.00 -19.75
CA LEU A 347 -20.25 15.72 -20.15
C LEU A 347 -21.52 15.38 -19.37
N GLU A 348 -21.60 15.74 -18.09
CA GLU A 348 -22.81 15.58 -17.28
C GLU A 348 -23.94 16.50 -17.78
N ASP A 349 -23.62 17.75 -18.13
CA ASP A 349 -24.56 18.68 -18.75
C ASP A 349 -25.06 18.15 -20.11
N LEU A 350 -24.16 17.57 -20.90
CA LEU A 350 -24.48 16.96 -22.19
C LEU A 350 -25.40 15.74 -22.02
N ALA A 351 -25.07 14.83 -21.10
CA ALA A 351 -25.87 13.64 -20.79
C ALA A 351 -27.28 14.02 -20.29
N SER A 352 -27.37 15.04 -19.43
CA SER A 352 -28.65 15.58 -18.96
C SER A 352 -29.52 16.08 -20.12
N LYS A 353 -28.94 16.86 -21.05
CA LYS A 353 -29.66 17.32 -22.25
C LYS A 353 -30.12 16.17 -23.14
N ALA A 354 -29.27 15.16 -23.35
CA ALA A 354 -29.59 13.97 -24.13
C ALA A 354 -30.78 13.21 -23.53
N LYS A 355 -30.76 12.98 -22.21
CA LYS A 355 -31.85 12.33 -21.47
C LYS A 355 -33.18 13.08 -21.58
N HIS A 356 -33.14 14.40 -21.66
CA HIS A 356 -34.32 15.26 -21.83
C HIS A 356 -34.74 15.46 -23.29
N LYS A 357 -34.09 14.80 -24.26
CA LYS A 357 -34.32 14.94 -25.71
C LYS A 357 -34.28 16.40 -26.18
N ILE A 358 -33.41 17.18 -25.55
CA ILE A 358 -33.11 18.54 -25.98
C ILE A 358 -32.22 18.43 -27.21
N ASP A 359 -32.46 19.22 -28.25
CA ASP A 359 -31.60 19.24 -29.44
C ASP A 359 -30.18 19.67 -29.05
N ILE A 360 -29.18 18.89 -29.48
CA ILE A 360 -27.79 19.06 -29.07
C ILE A 360 -26.94 19.39 -30.29
N ASP A 361 -26.38 20.60 -30.31
CA ASP A 361 -25.28 20.91 -31.21
C ASP A 361 -23.97 20.37 -30.63
N ILE A 362 -23.58 19.20 -31.13
CA ILE A 362 -22.38 18.46 -30.70
C ILE A 362 -21.09 19.21 -31.05
N GLU A 363 -21.06 19.96 -32.16
CA GLU A 363 -19.88 20.74 -32.55
C GLU A 363 -19.71 21.97 -31.65
N ASP A 364 -20.81 22.67 -31.33
CA ASP A 364 -20.80 23.75 -30.33
C ASP A 364 -20.37 23.23 -28.94
N PHE A 365 -20.77 22.02 -28.57
CA PHE A 365 -20.29 21.37 -27.35
C PHE A 365 -18.76 21.18 -27.38
N TYR A 366 -18.19 20.63 -28.45
CA TYR A 366 -16.75 20.43 -28.54
C TYR A 366 -15.97 21.75 -28.49
N LEU A 367 -16.46 22.79 -29.17
CA LEU A 367 -15.84 24.13 -29.14
C LEU A 367 -15.87 24.74 -27.74
N LYS A 368 -16.98 24.58 -27.02
CA LYS A 368 -17.10 25.04 -25.63
C LYS A 368 -16.19 24.26 -24.70
N LEU A 369 -16.10 22.94 -24.88
CA LEU A 369 -15.20 22.11 -24.10
C LEU A 369 -13.75 22.53 -24.33
N GLU A 370 -13.31 22.68 -25.58
CA GLU A 370 -11.95 23.15 -25.93
C GLU A 370 -11.62 24.54 -25.36
N ALA A 371 -12.61 25.40 -25.17
CA ALA A 371 -12.40 26.72 -24.54
C ALA A 371 -12.27 26.65 -23.01
N LEU A 372 -12.78 25.58 -22.38
CA LEU A 372 -12.77 25.37 -20.93
C LEU A 372 -11.52 24.63 -20.42
N ILE A 373 -10.86 23.86 -21.28
CA ILE A 373 -9.67 23.04 -20.94
C ILE A 373 -8.45 23.48 -21.72
#